data_AF-A0A7G2JYH1-F1
#
_entry.id   AF-A0A7G2JYH1-F1
#
_cell.length_a   1.000
_cell.length_b   1.000
_cell.length_c   1.000
_cell.angle_alpha   90.00
_cell.angle_beta   90.00
_cell.angle_gamma   90.00
#
_symmetry.space_group_name_H-M   'P 1'
#
loop_
_entity.id
_entity.type
_entity.pdbx_description
1 polymer ?
#
loop_
_entity_poly.entity_id
_entity_poly.type
_entity_poly.pdbx_seq_one_letter_code
_entity_poly.pdbx_strand_id
1 'polypeptide(L)'
;YFLGKLEKETACFELMKQAGVTAEQTAYIGDDSVDLPAFAACGTSFTVADAPIYVKNTVDHVLSTNGGKGAFREMSDMILQAQGKSSVFDSAQGFLKSVKNMGQ
;
A
#
# COMPACT_ATOMS: atom_id res chain seq x y z
N TYR A 1 -4.04 -12.74 -7.43
CA TYR A 1 -4.77 -12.12 -6.30
C TYR A 1 -5.38 -13.23 -5.45
N PHE A 2 -5.55 -13.02 -4.15
CA PHE A 2 -6.16 -13.98 -3.23
C PHE A 2 -7.37 -13.35 -2.54
N LEU A 3 -8.44 -14.13 -2.35
CA LEU A 3 -9.66 -13.74 -1.66
C LEU A 3 -10.07 -14.86 -0.69
N GLY A 4 -10.81 -14.52 0.37
CA GLY A 4 -11.34 -15.50 1.32
C GLY A 4 -10.31 -16.20 2.22
N LYS A 5 -9.08 -15.66 2.31
CA LYS A 5 -7.98 -16.20 3.13
C LYS A 5 -7.69 -15.24 4.29
N LEU A 6 -7.88 -15.72 5.52
CA LEU A 6 -7.59 -14.97 6.75
C LEU A 6 -6.12 -15.07 7.17
N GLU A 7 -5.44 -16.14 6.77
CA GLU A 7 -4.00 -16.31 7.00
C GLU A 7 -3.24 -15.50 5.92
N LYS A 8 -2.86 -14.27 6.26
CA LYS A 8 -2.30 -13.31 5.31
C LYS A 8 -0.78 -13.41 5.10
N GLU A 9 -0.03 -14.06 6.00
CA GLU A 9 1.43 -14.18 5.88
C GLU A 9 1.80 -14.99 4.63
N THR A 10 1.28 -16.23 4.50
CA THR A 10 1.61 -17.05 3.32
C THR A 10 1.01 -16.46 2.06
N ALA A 11 -0.14 -15.79 2.14
CA ALA A 11 -0.74 -15.09 1.01
C ALA A 11 0.17 -13.98 0.48
N CYS A 12 0.81 -13.21 1.37
CA CYS A 12 1.79 -12.19 1.01
C CYS A 12 2.99 -12.79 0.29
N PHE A 13 3.61 -13.84 0.83
CA PHE A 13 4.75 -14.48 0.19
C PHE A 13 4.41 -15.08 -1.19
N GLU A 14 3.23 -15.67 -1.34
CA GLU A 14 2.76 -16.17 -2.64
C GLU A 14 2.54 -15.05 -3.67
N LEU A 15 2.01 -13.90 -3.24
CA LEU A 15 1.85 -12.72 -4.11
C LEU A 15 3.19 -12.12 -4.51
N MET A 16 4.15 -12.01 -3.58
CA MET A 16 5.51 -11.54 -3.88
C MET A 16 6.17 -12.44 -4.93
N LYS A 17 6.05 -13.76 -4.78
CA LYS A 17 6.55 -14.73 -5.76
C LYS A 17 5.90 -14.57 -7.13
N GLN A 18 4.58 -14.35 -7.19
CA GLN A 18 3.86 -14.09 -8.45
C GLN A 18 4.29 -12.77 -9.11
N ALA A 19 4.52 -11.73 -8.31
CA ALA A 19 4.96 -10.43 -8.78
C ALA A 19 6.46 -10.39 -9.14
N GLY A 20 7.25 -11.39 -8.72
CA GLY A 20 8.69 -11.46 -8.98
C GLY A 20 9.50 -10.44 -8.19
N VAL A 21 9.03 -10.07 -6.99
CA VAL A 21 9.65 -9.06 -6.11
C VAL A 21 10.00 -9.64 -4.74
N THR A 22 10.91 -8.99 -4.02
CA THR A 22 11.26 -9.36 -2.64
C THR A 22 10.34 -8.70 -1.62
N ALA A 23 10.45 -9.11 -0.34
CA ALA A 23 9.71 -8.48 0.75
C ALA A 23 10.06 -6.98 0.86
N GLU A 24 11.34 -6.63 0.75
CA GLU A 24 11.87 -5.25 0.83
C GLU A 24 11.37 -4.35 -0.31
N GLN A 25 10.89 -4.94 -1.40
CA GLN A 25 10.30 -4.23 -2.54
C GLN A 25 8.76 -4.15 -2.46
N THR A 26 8.17 -4.72 -1.42
CA THR A 26 6.72 -4.88 -1.27
C THR A 26 6.20 -4.04 -0.11
N ALA A 27 5.20 -3.21 -0.40
CA ALA A 27 4.46 -2.47 0.60
C ALA A 27 3.08 -3.10 0.86
N TYR A 28 2.65 -3.14 2.13
CA TYR A 28 1.30 -3.54 2.53
C TYR A 28 0.56 -2.38 3.21
N ILE A 29 -0.75 -2.28 2.99
CA ILE A 29 -1.63 -1.34 3.69
C ILE A 29 -2.82 -2.12 4.27
N GLY A 30 -3.09 -1.94 5.56
CA GLY A 30 -4.17 -2.64 6.28
C GLY A 30 -4.78 -1.77 7.39
N ASP A 31 -5.74 -2.32 8.12
CA ASP A 31 -6.55 -1.57 9.08
C ASP A 31 -6.84 -2.31 10.40
N ASP A 32 -6.69 -3.64 10.47
CA ASP A 32 -7.10 -4.42 11.63
C ASP A 32 -6.12 -5.56 12.01
N SER A 33 -6.41 -6.27 13.10
CA SER A 33 -5.63 -7.39 13.62
C SER A 33 -5.30 -8.47 12.58
N VAL A 34 -6.20 -8.70 11.61
CA VAL A 34 -6.01 -9.67 10.54
C VAL A 34 -4.82 -9.33 9.63
N ASP A 35 -4.39 -8.06 9.63
CA ASP A 35 -3.28 -7.56 8.83
C ASP A 35 -1.92 -7.67 9.52
N LEU A 36 -1.88 -7.93 10.84
CA LEU A 36 -0.62 -8.04 11.59
C LEU A 36 0.38 -9.02 10.94
N PRO A 37 -0.02 -10.21 10.47
CA PRO A 37 0.90 -11.11 9.77
C PRO A 37 1.37 -10.55 8.41
N ALA A 38 0.53 -9.77 7.72
CA ALA A 38 0.89 -9.16 6.45
C ALA A 38 1.90 -8.02 6.61
N PHE A 39 1.77 -7.22 7.68
CA PHE A 39 2.74 -6.18 8.02
C PHE A 39 4.12 -6.78 8.31
N ALA A 40 4.18 -7.90 9.03
CA ALA A 40 5.44 -8.58 9.32
C ALA A 40 6.09 -9.20 8.07
N ALA A 41 5.30 -9.66 7.10
CA ALA A 41 5.80 -10.30 5.88
C ALA A 41 6.36 -9.30 4.84
N CYS A 42 5.80 -8.10 4.76
CA CYS A 42 6.19 -7.08 3.79
C CYS A 42 7.27 -6.16 4.36
N GLY A 43 8.22 -5.70 3.53
CA GLY A 43 9.33 -4.86 3.98
C GLY A 43 8.95 -3.40 4.23
N THR A 44 7.74 -2.98 3.85
CA THR A 44 7.17 -1.70 4.26
C THR A 44 5.68 -1.86 4.54
N SER A 45 5.21 -1.24 5.61
CA SER A 45 3.84 -1.38 6.09
C SER A 45 3.21 -0.03 6.38
N PHE A 46 1.94 0.09 5.98
CA PHE A 46 1.10 1.25 6.19
C PHE A 46 -0.17 0.85 6.92
N THR A 47 -0.73 1.78 7.70
CA THR A 47 -2.11 1.65 8.17
C THR A 47 -2.90 2.94 8.01
N VAL A 48 -4.23 2.81 7.95
CA VAL A 48 -5.17 3.92 7.79
C VAL A 48 -5.33 4.72 9.08
N ALA A 49 -5.76 5.98 8.97
CA ALA A 49 -5.84 6.89 10.11
C ALA A 49 -6.84 6.47 11.19
N ASP A 50 -7.88 5.72 10.84
CA ASP A 50 -8.92 5.20 11.73
C ASP A 50 -8.63 3.79 12.24
N ALA A 51 -7.46 3.22 11.96
CA ALA A 51 -7.05 1.93 12.50
C ALA A 51 -6.91 1.94 14.04
N PRO A 52 -7.16 0.82 14.72
CA PRO A 52 -6.91 0.69 16.15
C PRO A 52 -5.45 0.96 16.52
N ILE A 53 -5.21 1.43 17.75
CA ILE A 53 -3.87 1.82 18.20
C ILE A 53 -2.85 0.68 18.13
N TYR A 54 -3.29 -0.57 18.37
CA TYR A 54 -2.41 -1.72 18.32
C TYR A 54 -1.92 -2.02 16.89
N VAL A 55 -2.67 -1.65 15.85
CA VAL A 55 -2.23 -1.74 14.45
C VAL A 55 -1.25 -0.62 14.12
N LYS A 56 -1.58 0.61 14.55
CA LYS A 56 -0.72 1.78 14.33
C LYS A 56 0.69 1.61 14.90
N ASN A 57 0.80 0.89 16.02
CA ASN A 57 2.08 0.63 16.67
C ASN A 57 2.94 -0.43 15.96
N THR A 58 2.38 -1.20 15.01
CA THR A 58 3.11 -2.28 14.33
C THR A 58 3.60 -1.92 12.93
N VAL A 59 3.16 -0.79 12.36
CA VAL A 59 3.47 -0.41 10.98
C VAL A 59 4.58 0.65 10.90
N ASP A 60 5.24 0.73 9.75
CA ASP A 60 6.29 1.72 9.48
C ASP A 60 5.72 3.14 9.31
N HIS A 61 4.50 3.25 8.77
CA HIS A 61 3.85 4.54 8.54
C HIS A 61 2.35 4.51 8.81
N VAL A 62 1.88 5.44 9.65
CA VAL A 62 0.45 5.67 9.88
C VAL A 62 -0.01 6.82 8.98
N LEU A 63 -0.94 6.53 8.08
CA LEU A 63 -1.52 7.52 7.17
C LEU A 63 -2.44 8.48 7.92
N SER A 64 -2.64 9.67 7.33
CA SER A 64 -3.51 10.71 7.86
C SER A 64 -4.97 10.60 7.38
N THR A 65 -5.21 9.86 6.29
CA THR A 65 -6.55 9.64 5.73
C THR A 65 -7.18 8.33 6.23
N ASN A 66 -8.48 8.37 6.51
CA ASN A 66 -9.26 7.20 6.93
C ASN A 66 -9.45 6.16 5.81
N GLY A 67 -9.73 4.92 6.19
CA GLY A 67 -10.12 3.83 5.33
C GLY A 67 -11.30 4.21 4.40
N GLY A 68 -11.16 3.90 3.11
CA GLY A 68 -12.16 4.23 2.09
C GLY A 68 -12.32 5.73 1.78
N LYS A 69 -11.50 6.61 2.38
CA LYS A 69 -11.52 8.07 2.13
C LYS A 69 -10.33 8.59 1.32
N GLY A 70 -9.54 7.68 0.74
CA GLY A 70 -8.36 8.02 -0.04
C GLY A 70 -7.03 7.61 0.61
N ALA A 71 -7.03 6.81 1.68
CA ALA A 71 -5.79 6.33 2.31
C ALA A 71 -4.83 5.64 1.33
N PHE A 72 -5.35 4.80 0.43
CA PHE A 72 -4.51 4.20 -0.63
C PHE A 72 -3.91 5.26 -1.55
N ARG A 73 -4.66 6.32 -1.86
CA ARG A 73 -4.20 7.42 -2.72
C ARG A 73 -3.08 8.21 -2.05
N GLU A 74 -3.23 8.51 -0.75
CA GLU A 74 -2.18 9.12 0.06
C GLU A 74 -0.91 8.28 0.02
N MET A 75 -1.02 6.98 0.29
CA MET A 75 0.11 6.04 0.20
C MET A 75 0.73 6.02 -1.21
N SER A 76 -0.09 5.93 -2.27
CA SER A 76 0.44 5.87 -3.64
C SER A 76 1.16 7.15 -4.05
N ASP A 77 0.66 8.32 -3.61
CA ASP A 77 1.29 9.61 -3.87
C ASP A 77 2.63 9.71 -3.13
N MET A 78 2.70 9.26 -1.87
CA MET A 78 3.96 9.16 -1.13
C MET A 78 4.99 8.28 -1.84
N ILE A 79 4.61 7.08 -2.27
CA ILE A 79 5.50 6.14 -2.96
C ILE A 79 6.01 6.73 -4.28
N LEU A 80 5.11 7.29 -5.09
CA LEU A 80 5.48 7.91 -6.37
C LEU A 80 6.37 9.13 -6.18
N GLN A 81 6.09 9.97 -5.19
CA GLN A 81 6.92 11.12 -4.85
C GLN A 81 8.31 10.69 -4.39
N ALA A 82 8.41 9.70 -3.51
CA ALA A 82 9.69 9.15 -3.05
C ALA A 82 10.53 8.57 -4.21
N GLN A 83 9.89 8.09 -5.27
CA GLN A 83 10.56 7.60 -6.49
C GLN A 83 10.79 8.69 -7.55
N GLY A 84 10.51 9.96 -7.28
CA GLY A 84 10.66 11.06 -8.24
C GLY A 84 9.66 11.02 -9.40
N LYS A 85 8.49 10.39 -9.19
CA LYS A 85 7.45 10.18 -10.21
C LYS A 85 6.17 11.00 -9.95
N SER A 86 6.19 11.97 -9.05
CA SER A 86 5.01 12.75 -8.65
C SER A 86 4.33 13.51 -9.79
N SER A 87 5.08 13.83 -10.86
CA SER A 87 4.60 14.53 -12.06
C SER A 87 3.29 13.98 -12.64
N VAL A 88 3.03 12.68 -12.47
CA VAL A 88 1.83 12.02 -12.97
C VAL A 88 0.54 12.47 -12.28
N PHE A 89 0.63 13.04 -11.07
CA PHE A 89 -0.53 13.53 -10.31
C PHE A 89 -0.44 15.01 -9.92
N ASP A 90 0.75 15.61 -9.88
CA ASP A 90 0.94 17.02 -9.49
C ASP A 90 1.01 18.00 -10.66
N SER A 91 1.03 17.52 -11.91
CA SER A 91 1.13 18.36 -13.11
C SER A 91 0.20 17.90 -14.23
N ALA A 92 -0.44 18.85 -14.92
CA ALA A 92 -1.30 18.56 -16.06
C ALA A 92 -0.52 17.87 -17.19
N GLN A 93 0.69 18.36 -17.51
CA GLN A 93 1.52 17.78 -18.56
C GLN A 93 2.00 16.36 -18.19
N GLY A 94 2.36 16.11 -16.93
CA GLY A 94 2.77 14.78 -16.49
C GLY A 94 1.60 13.79 -16.51
N PHE A 95 0.42 14.20 -16.04
CA PHE A 95 -0.79 13.38 -16.13
C PHE A 95 -1.14 13.01 -17.59
N LEU A 96 -1.11 13.99 -18.51
CA LEU A 96 -1.40 13.76 -19.93
C LEU A 96 -0.44 12.76 -20.61
N LYS A 97 0.80 12.62 -20.12
CA LYS A 97 1.74 11.59 -20.62
C LYS A 97 1.32 10.17 -20.27
N SER A 98 0.57 10.00 -19.18
CA SER A 98 0.15 8.68 -18.67
C SER A 98 -1.33 8.39 -18.87
N VAL A 99 -2.11 9.34 -19.40
CA VAL A 99 -3.58 9.28 -19.47
C VAL A 99 -4.15 8.01 -20.09
N LYS A 100 -3.46 7.41 -21.08
CA LYS A 100 -3.90 6.16 -21.73
C LYS A 100 -4.00 4.96 -20.77
N ASN A 101 -3.27 5.02 -19.65
CA ASN A 101 -3.19 3.97 -18.64
C ASN A 101 -3.91 4.34 -17.33
N MET A 102 -4.71 5.41 -17.32
CA MET A 102 -5.37 5.96 -16.11
C MET A 102 -6.85 5.60 -15.99
N GLY A 103 -7.40 4.84 -16.95
CA GLY A 103 -8.75 4.29 -16.82
C GLY A 103 -8.82 3.28 -15.67
N GLN A 104 -9.90 3.34 -14.90
CA GLN A 104 -10.17 2.47 -13.74
C GLN A 104 -11.24 1.46 -14.07
#